data_AF-X5WVN9-F1
#
_entry.id   AF-X5WVN9-F1
#
_cell.length_a   1.000
_cell.length_b   1.000
_cell.length_c   1.000
_cell.angle_alpha   90.00
_cell.angle_beta   90.00
_cell.angle_gamma   90.00
#
_symmetry.space_group_name_H-M   'P 1'
#
loop_
_entity.id
_entity.type
_entity.pdbx_description
1 polymer ?
#
loop_
_entity_poly.entity_id
_entity_poly.type
_entity_poly.pdbx_seq_one_letter_code
_entity_poly.pdbx_strand_id
1 'polypeptide(L)'
;MGVDDLRQIDALSLLTQRKAKLANIAGANAIAIAVQGMMLMLALAKNAIINGRSSFPVWGDESRSAMLQGRTVGVIGVGSIGGLVAKHAKEFDMNVLGVRRNKEQKGEGVDTMYGP
;
A
#
# COMPACT_ATOMS: atom_id res chain seq x y z
N MET A 1 -5.54 11.14 12.36
CA MET A 1 -5.23 10.67 13.72
C MET A 1 -5.93 9.34 13.91
N GLY A 2 -5.17 8.26 13.98
CA GLY A 2 -5.72 6.91 14.12
C GLY A 2 -6.05 6.58 15.58
N VAL A 3 -6.83 5.53 15.80
CA VAL A 3 -7.10 5.01 17.16
C VAL A 3 -5.81 4.60 17.86
N ASP A 4 -4.79 4.21 17.10
CA ASP A 4 -3.48 3.87 17.62
C ASP A 4 -2.72 5.11 18.15
N ASP A 5 -2.96 6.31 17.60
CA ASP A 5 -2.39 7.56 18.15
C ASP A 5 -3.00 7.87 19.53
N LEU A 6 -4.27 7.52 19.76
CA LEU A 6 -4.94 7.69 21.06
C LEU A 6 -4.40 6.72 22.13
N ARG A 7 -3.71 5.64 21.75
CA ARG A 7 -3.03 4.73 22.69
C ARG A 7 -1.74 5.36 23.21
N GLN A 8 -1.02 6.09 22.35
CA GLN A 8 0.25 6.73 22.70
C GLN A 8 0.08 7.88 23.70
N ILE A 9 -1.09 8.53 23.73
CA ILE A 9 -1.36 9.68 24.61
C ILE A 9 -2.25 9.32 25.82
N ASP A 10 -2.42 8.04 26.14
CA ASP A 10 -3.27 7.53 27.23
C ASP A 10 -4.76 7.99 27.18
N ALA A 11 -5.17 8.64 26.08
CA ALA A 11 -6.54 9.13 25.92
C ALA A 11 -7.55 7.97 25.76
N LEU A 12 -7.09 6.81 25.27
CA LEU A 12 -7.92 5.62 25.13
C LEU A 12 -8.35 5.02 26.47
N SER A 13 -7.46 5.01 27.47
CA SER A 13 -7.79 4.51 28.81
C SER A 13 -8.81 5.43 29.50
N LEU A 14 -8.66 6.76 29.32
CA LEU A 14 -9.59 7.78 29.81
C LEU A 14 -10.99 7.71 29.16
N LEU A 15 -11.05 7.52 27.84
CA LEU A 15 -12.33 7.39 27.12
C LEU A 15 -13.07 6.09 27.46
N THR A 16 -12.30 5.01 27.69
CA THR A 16 -12.85 3.72 28.14
C THR A 16 -13.42 3.82 29.56
N GLN A 17 -12.74 4.50 30.48
CA GLN A 17 -13.26 4.78 31.83
C GLN A 17 -14.57 5.60 31.81
N ARG A 18 -14.68 6.54 30.87
CA ARG A 18 -15.88 7.38 30.71
C ARG A 18 -17.00 6.72 29.89
N LYS A 19 -16.87 5.43 29.53
CA LYS A 19 -17.83 4.68 28.69
C LYS A 19 -18.18 5.38 27.37
N ALA A 20 -17.28 6.22 26.84
CA ALA A 20 -17.50 6.90 25.57
C ALA A 20 -17.23 5.92 24.42
N LYS A 21 -18.17 5.83 23.45
CA LYS A 21 -17.99 5.00 22.27
C LYS A 21 -17.04 5.70 21.28
N LEU A 22 -16.00 5.00 20.85
CA LEU A 22 -15.08 5.46 19.83
C LEU A 22 -15.34 4.70 18.52
N ALA A 23 -15.59 5.42 17.44
CA ALA A 23 -15.70 4.84 16.11
C ALA A 23 -14.53 5.33 15.26
N ASN A 24 -13.79 4.39 14.66
CA ASN A 24 -12.79 4.71 13.65
C ASN A 24 -13.41 4.54 12.27
N ILE A 25 -13.17 5.49 11.38
CA ILE A 25 -13.48 5.35 9.96
C ILE A 25 -12.34 4.58 9.27
N ALA A 26 -11.97 3.44 9.86
CA ALA A 26 -10.94 2.56 9.31
C ALA A 26 -11.41 2.09 7.94
N GLY A 27 -10.68 2.48 6.89
CA GLY A 27 -10.92 2.02 5.53
C GLY A 27 -11.65 2.99 4.60
N ALA A 28 -12.20 4.12 5.08
CA ALA A 28 -12.89 5.05 4.17
C ALA A 28 -11.99 5.58 3.04
N ASN A 29 -10.72 5.83 3.34
CA ASN A 29 -9.75 6.30 2.35
C ASN A 29 -8.88 5.17 1.80
N ALA A 30 -9.25 3.90 2.02
CA ALA A 30 -8.38 2.79 1.65
C ALA A 30 -8.14 2.72 0.14
N ILE A 31 -9.17 2.99 -0.66
CA ILE A 31 -9.08 3.04 -2.13
C ILE A 31 -8.13 4.15 -2.57
N ALA A 32 -8.33 5.37 -2.07
CA ALA A 32 -7.51 6.52 -2.43
C ALA A 32 -6.02 6.28 -2.11
N ILE A 33 -5.72 5.72 -0.93
CA ILE A 33 -4.35 5.42 -0.52
C ILE A 33 -3.76 4.28 -1.38
N ALA A 34 -4.54 3.24 -1.68
CA ALA A 34 -4.08 2.14 -2.53
C ALA A 34 -3.72 2.63 -3.94
N VAL A 35 -4.58 3.45 -4.55
CA VAL A 35 -4.35 4.06 -5.86
C VAL A 35 -3.10 4.96 -5.83
N GLN A 36 -2.94 5.77 -4.78
CA GLN A 36 -1.76 6.62 -4.64
C GLN A 36 -0.46 5.81 -4.49
N GLY A 37 -0.50 4.67 -3.79
CA GLY A 37 0.63 3.74 -3.72
C GLY A 37 1.02 3.18 -5.10
N MET A 38 0.03 2.74 -5.88
CA MET A 38 0.27 2.24 -7.25
C MET A 38 0.80 3.34 -8.18
N MET A 39 0.30 4.57 -8.06
CA MET A 39 0.79 5.72 -8.80
C MET A 39 2.28 5.99 -8.55
N LEU A 40 2.71 5.97 -7.29
CA LEU A 40 4.11 6.17 -6.92
C LEU A 40 5.00 5.04 -7.45
N MET A 41 4.54 3.79 -7.36
CA MET A 41 5.26 2.63 -7.92
C MET A 41 5.47 2.77 -9.44
N LEU A 42 4.42 3.16 -10.17
CA LEU A 42 4.49 3.40 -11.62
C LEU A 42 5.39 4.58 -11.96
N ALA A 43 5.32 5.67 -11.20
CA ALA A 43 6.15 6.85 -11.40
C ALA A 43 7.64 6.50 -11.28
N LEU A 44 8.01 5.65 -10.32
CA LEU A 44 9.36 5.12 -10.17
C LEU A 44 9.73 4.17 -11.32
N ALA A 45 8.84 3.23 -11.67
CA ALA A 45 9.10 2.30 -12.76
C ALA A 45 9.29 2.99 -14.13
N LYS A 46 8.65 4.14 -14.34
CA LYS A 46 8.74 4.92 -15.58
C LYS A 46 9.79 6.03 -15.52
N ASN A 47 10.53 6.18 -14.42
CA ASN A 47 11.39 7.34 -14.14
C ASN A 47 10.68 8.67 -14.47
N ALA A 48 9.36 8.75 -14.20
CA ALA A 48 8.49 9.80 -14.70
C ALA A 48 8.93 11.20 -14.23
N ILE A 49 9.50 11.29 -13.03
CA ILE A 49 10.00 12.56 -12.47
C ILE A 49 11.25 13.04 -13.22
N ILE A 50 12.16 12.13 -13.56
CA ILE A 50 13.40 12.47 -14.28
C ILE A 50 13.05 12.85 -15.72
N ASN A 51 12.23 12.02 -16.38
CA ASN A 51 11.79 12.24 -17.75
C ASN A 51 10.94 13.51 -17.89
N GLY A 52 10.13 13.86 -16.90
CA GLY A 52 9.30 15.08 -16.91
C GLY A 52 10.06 16.37 -16.59
N ARG A 53 11.28 16.29 -16.06
CA ARG A 53 12.13 17.47 -15.80
C ARG A 53 12.99 17.88 -16.99
N SER A 54 13.18 16.98 -17.95
CA SER A 54 13.94 17.30 -19.15
C SER A 54 13.05 18.00 -20.18
N SER A 55 13.44 19.19 -20.63
CA SER A 55 12.70 19.94 -21.67
C SER A 55 12.81 19.31 -23.06
N PHE A 56 13.78 18.40 -23.25
CA PHE A 56 13.99 17.65 -24.47
C PHE A 56 14.00 16.16 -24.13
N PRO A 57 13.38 15.30 -24.95
CA PRO A 57 13.32 13.88 -24.68
C PRO A 57 14.74 13.31 -24.72
N VAL A 58 15.25 12.89 -23.56
CA VAL A 58 16.57 12.26 -23.42
C VAL A 58 16.40 10.80 -23.79
N TRP A 59 16.61 10.47 -25.07
CA TRP A 59 16.62 9.09 -25.57
C TRP A 59 17.97 8.41 -25.26
N GLY A 60 18.35 8.34 -23.98
CA GLY A 60 19.57 7.70 -23.50
C GLY A 60 19.27 6.52 -22.56
N ASP A 61 20.26 5.70 -22.23
CA ASP A 61 20.10 4.53 -21.35
C ASP A 61 19.51 4.87 -19.96
N GLU A 62 19.68 6.11 -19.48
CA GLU A 62 19.09 6.62 -18.23
C GLU A 62 17.56 6.72 -18.26
N SER A 63 16.96 6.68 -19.45
CA SER A 63 15.49 6.66 -19.66
C SER A 63 14.87 5.26 -19.57
N ARG A 64 15.66 4.22 -19.23
CA ARG A 64 15.18 2.84 -19.11
C ARG A 64 14.02 2.75 -18.11
N SER A 65 12.82 2.65 -18.65
CA SER A 65 11.65 2.34 -17.86
C SER A 65 11.65 0.85 -17.51
N ALA A 66 11.45 0.54 -16.23
CA ALA A 66 11.11 -0.79 -15.78
C ALA A 66 9.67 -1.14 -16.18
N MET A 67 9.48 -2.38 -16.62
CA MET A 67 8.17 -2.97 -16.80
C MET A 67 7.75 -3.66 -15.49
N LEU A 68 6.52 -3.41 -15.05
CA LEU A 68 5.99 -4.03 -13.82
C LEU A 68 5.48 -5.46 -14.06
N GLN A 69 5.06 -5.79 -15.28
CA GLN A 69 4.63 -7.14 -15.63
C GLN A 69 5.71 -8.18 -15.29
N GLY A 70 5.30 -9.24 -14.59
CA GLY A 70 6.18 -10.32 -14.14
C GLY A 70 7.11 -9.96 -12.97
N ARG A 71 7.07 -8.72 -12.47
CA ARG A 71 7.84 -8.31 -11.28
C ARG A 71 7.12 -8.70 -10.00
N THR A 72 7.88 -8.81 -8.93
CA THR A 72 7.35 -9.15 -7.61
C THR A 72 7.19 -7.89 -6.75
N VAL A 73 6.04 -7.74 -6.11
CA VAL A 73 5.76 -6.72 -5.09
C VAL A 73 5.51 -7.37 -3.73
N GLY A 74 6.11 -6.80 -2.69
CA GLY A 74 5.87 -7.16 -1.30
C GLY A 74 4.88 -6.19 -0.65
N VAL A 75 3.76 -6.69 -0.14
CA VAL A 75 2.74 -5.94 0.61
C VAL A 75 2.86 -6.27 2.09
N ILE A 76 3.45 -5.35 2.85
CA ILE A 76 3.60 -5.49 4.30
C ILE A 76 2.33 -4.95 4.98
N GLY A 77 1.54 -5.86 5.57
CA GLY A 77 0.26 -5.52 6.19
C GLY A 77 -0.92 -5.65 5.23
N VAL A 78 -1.38 -6.88 5.02
CA VAL A 78 -2.57 -7.16 4.20
C VAL A 78 -3.85 -6.91 5.01
N GLY A 79 -4.26 -5.64 5.08
CA GLY A 79 -5.54 -5.17 5.61
C GLY A 79 -6.41 -4.53 4.52
N SER A 80 -7.29 -3.58 4.87
CA SER A 80 -8.17 -2.91 3.91
C SER A 80 -7.43 -2.20 2.78
N ILE A 81 -6.26 -1.60 3.08
CA ILE A 81 -5.43 -0.90 2.08
C ILE A 81 -4.54 -1.90 1.32
N GLY A 82 -3.78 -2.72 2.05
CA GLY A 82 -2.84 -3.68 1.46
C GLY A 82 -3.53 -4.70 0.54
N GLY A 83 -4.76 -5.12 0.86
CA GLY A 83 -5.54 -5.99 -0.03
C GLY A 83 -5.91 -5.31 -1.36
N LEU A 84 -6.26 -4.03 -1.34
CA LEU A 84 -6.54 -3.27 -2.57
C LEU A 84 -5.27 -3.07 -3.41
N VAL A 85 -4.15 -2.78 -2.77
CA VAL A 85 -2.85 -2.69 -3.46
C VAL A 85 -2.48 -4.03 -4.10
N ALA A 86 -2.65 -5.15 -3.37
CA ALA A 86 -2.42 -6.49 -3.87
C ALA A 86 -3.29 -6.79 -5.10
N LYS A 87 -4.59 -6.50 -5.02
CA LYS A 87 -5.53 -6.66 -6.13
C LYS A 87 -5.08 -5.88 -7.37
N HIS A 88 -4.78 -4.59 -7.24
CA HIS A 88 -4.31 -3.79 -8.37
C HIS A 88 -2.99 -4.30 -8.93
N ALA A 89 -2.04 -4.71 -8.08
CA ALA A 89 -0.78 -5.29 -8.55
C ALA A 89 -0.99 -6.56 -9.38
N LYS A 90 -1.98 -7.40 -9.05
CA LYS A 90 -2.36 -8.56 -9.89
C LYS A 90 -2.90 -8.15 -11.25
N GLU A 91 -3.67 -7.06 -11.33
CA GLU A 91 -4.16 -6.50 -12.60
C GLU A 91 -3.00 -6.00 -13.50
N PHE A 92 -1.84 -5.70 -12.92
CA PHE A 92 -0.59 -5.40 -13.64
C PHE A 92 0.30 -6.63 -13.90
N ASP A 93 -0.24 -7.85 -13.80
CA ASP A 93 0.48 -9.12 -13.96
C ASP A 93 1.71 -9.25 -13.05
N MET A 94 1.64 -8.70 -11.84
CA MET A 94 2.72 -8.81 -10.85
C MET A 94 2.55 -10.08 -9.99
N ASN A 95 3.67 -10.54 -9.44
CA ASN A 95 3.71 -11.52 -8.36
C ASN A 95 3.57 -10.78 -7.03
N VAL A 96 2.61 -11.16 -6.19
CA VAL A 96 2.28 -10.44 -4.94
C VAL A 96 2.59 -11.30 -3.73
N LEU A 97 3.54 -10.84 -2.91
CA LEU A 97 3.86 -11.44 -1.62
C LEU A 97 3.23 -10.59 -0.52
N GLY A 98 2.37 -11.19 0.30
CA GLY A 98 1.72 -10.51 1.42
C GLY A 98 2.38 -10.87 2.75
N VAL A 99 2.48 -9.91 3.67
CA VAL A 99 2.89 -10.16 5.06
C VAL A 99 1.77 -9.78 6.01
N ARG A 100 1.41 -10.69 6.91
CA ARG A 100 0.37 -10.47 7.92
C ARG A 100 0.61 -11.29 9.18
N ARG A 101 0.26 -10.73 10.34
CA ARG A 101 0.35 -11.41 11.65
C ARG A 101 -0.45 -12.72 11.69
N ASN A 102 -1.68 -12.71 11.19
CA ASN A 102 -2.45 -13.94 10.98
C ASN A 102 -2.41 -14.30 9.50
N LYS A 103 -1.58 -15.29 9.14
CA LYS A 103 -1.35 -15.75 7.77
C LYS A 103 -2.51 -16.54 7.16
N GLU A 104 -3.41 -17.08 7.97
CA GLU A 104 -4.54 -17.89 7.50
C GLU A 104 -5.60 -17.05 6.79
N GLN A 105 -5.65 -15.76 7.14
CA GLN A 105 -6.59 -14.84 6.53
C GLN A 105 -6.03 -14.35 5.18
N LYS A 106 -6.30 -15.14 4.15
CA LYS A 106 -5.91 -14.88 2.75
C LYS A 106 -6.47 -13.53 2.29
N GLY A 107 -5.60 -12.68 1.75
CA GLY A 107 -6.02 -11.49 1.01
C GLY A 107 -6.29 -11.86 -0.44
N GLU A 108 -7.38 -11.34 -1.01
CA GLU A 108 -7.59 -11.42 -2.45
C GLU A 108 -6.41 -10.77 -3.20
N GLY A 109 -5.95 -11.42 -4.26
CA GLY A 109 -4.84 -10.92 -5.07
C GLY A 109 -3.45 -11.09 -4.45
N VAL A 110 -3.29 -11.95 -3.44
CA VAL A 110 -1.95 -12.31 -2.91
C VAL A 110 -1.58 -13.73 -3.32
N ASP A 111 -0.41 -13.89 -3.94
CA ASP A 111 0.08 -15.21 -4.39
C ASP A 111 0.66 -16.01 -3.22
N THR A 112 1.33 -15.36 -2.28
CA THR A 112 1.89 -16.03 -1.09
C THR A 112 1.80 -15.14 0.13
N MET A 113 1.27 -15.69 1.22
CA MET A 113 1.14 -15.01 2.52
C MET A 113 2.21 -15.49 3.50
N TYR A 114 2.94 -14.54 4.07
CA TYR A 114 3.92 -14.75 5.14
C TYR A 114 3.39 -14.17 6.45
N GLY A 115 3.73 -14.79 7.56
CA GLY A 115 3.48 -14.27 8.90
C GLY A 115 4.60 -14.69 9.85
N PRO A 116 4.78 -13.96 10.97
CA PRO A 116 5.64 -14.40 12.07
C PRO A 116 5.14 -15.70 12.70
#